data_AF-A0A958UDE9-F1
#
_entry.id   AF-A0A958UDE9-F1
#
_cell.length_a   1.000
_cell.length_b   1.000
_cell.length_c   1.000
_cell.angle_alpha   90.00
_cell.angle_beta   90.00
_cell.angle_gamma   90.00
#
_symmetry.space_group_name_H-M   'P 1'
#
loop_
_entity.id
_entity.type
_entity.pdbx_description
1 polymer ?
#
loop_
_entity_poly.entity_id
_entity_poly.type
_entity_poly.pdbx_seq_one_letter_code
_entity_poly.pdbx_strand_id
1 'polypeptide(L)' 'MTTENKELLSRMIVKEFNEIDFSMDYIYGKSSKLINLSLELGLTDLAQQLESDRLIY' A
#
# COMPACT_ATOMS: atom_id res chain seq x y z
N MET A 1 -0.43 -18.16 5.26
CA MET A 1 0.24 -16.94 5.79
C MET A 1 -0.11 -16.82 7.26
N THR A 2 0.87 -16.65 8.14
CA THR A 2 0.63 -16.44 9.59
C THR A 2 0.25 -15.00 9.87
N THR A 3 -0.36 -14.72 11.02
CA THR A 3 -0.73 -13.36 11.46
C THR A 3 0.49 -12.45 11.56
N GLU A 4 1.60 -12.95 12.14
CA GLU A 4 2.86 -12.19 12.23
C GLU A 4 3.42 -11.81 10.86
N ASN A 5 3.34 -12.72 9.88
CA ASN A 5 3.80 -12.41 8.52
C ASN A 5 2.91 -11.36 7.86
N LYS A 6 1.59 -11.40 8.08
CA LYS A 6 0.66 -10.37 7.60
C LYS A 6 1.01 -9.01 8.19
N GLU A 7 1.21 -8.93 9.50
CA GLU A 7 1.56 -7.66 10.17
C GLU A 7 2.90 -7.10 9.70
N LEU A 8 3.90 -7.97 9.53
CA LEU A 8 5.20 -7.55 8.99
C LEU A 8 5.05 -6.97 7.58
N LEU A 9 4.36 -7.69 6.69
CA LEU A 9 4.12 -7.23 5.32
C LEU A 9 3.32 -5.93 5.28
N SER A 10 2.27 -5.81 6.10
CA SER A 10 1.50 -4.57 6.23
C SER A 10 2.38 -3.39 6.61
N ARG A 11 3.26 -3.55 7.62
CA ARG A 11 4.18 -2.48 8.04
C ARG A 11 5.16 -2.08 6.95
N MET A 12 5.67 -3.05 6.19
CA MET A 12 6.58 -2.77 5.07
C MET A 12 5.87 -2.01 3.95
N ILE A 13 4.66 -2.43 3.58
CA ILE A 13 3.86 -1.76 2.55
C ILE A 13 3.53 -0.32 2.96
N VAL A 14 3.07 -0.10 4.18
CA VAL A 14 2.75 1.25 4.68
C VAL A 14 3.99 2.14 4.67
N LYS A 15 5.13 1.62 5.11
CA LYS A 15 6.39 2.37 5.08
C LYS A 15 6.74 2.80 3.65
N GLU A 16 6.72 1.86 2.71
CA GLU A 16 7.05 2.14 1.31
C GLU A 16 6.06 3.13 0.66
N PHE A 17 4.78 3.05 1.03
CA PHE A 17 3.73 3.94 0.55
C PHE A 17 3.94 5.38 1.04
N ASN A 18 4.29 5.56 2.32
CA ASN A 18 4.55 6.87 2.91
C ASN A 18 5.81 7.56 2.35
N GLU A 19 6.71 6.80 1.74
CA GLU A 19 7.92 7.31 1.07
C GLU A 19 7.67 7.65 -0.42
N ILE A 20 6.44 7.49 -0.92
CA ILE A 20 6.09 7.86 -2.29
C ILE A 20 6.07 9.38 -2.44
N ASP A 21 6.82 9.88 -3.42
CA ASP A 21 6.61 11.22 -3.96
C ASP A 21 5.39 11.22 -4.88
N PHE A 22 4.23 11.62 -4.34
CA PHE A 22 2.95 11.62 -5.05
C PHE A 22 2.92 12.58 -6.23
N SER A 23 3.81 13.58 -6.29
CA SER A 23 3.90 14.47 -7.44
C SER A 23 4.34 13.74 -8.72
N MET A 24 5.02 12.60 -8.57
CA MET A 24 5.52 11.77 -9.67
C MET A 24 4.78 10.43 -9.79
N ASP A 25 3.83 10.15 -8.90
CA ASP A 25 3.19 8.84 -8.84
C ASP A 25 2.29 8.55 -10.05
N TYR A 26 1.77 9.58 -10.72
CA TYR A 26 1.07 9.40 -11.99
C TYR A 26 1.96 8.78 -13.10
N ILE A 27 3.29 8.93 -12.99
CA ILE A 27 4.27 8.36 -13.94
C ILE A 27 4.63 6.93 -13.53
N TYR A 28 4.92 6.72 -12.25
CA TYR A 28 5.49 5.46 -11.76
C TYR A 28 4.44 4.44 -11.28
N GLY A 29 3.24 4.91 -10.94
CA GLY A 29 2.10 4.13 -10.44
C GLY A 29 2.46 3.30 -9.21
N LYS A 30 3.35 3.80 -8.35
CA LYS A 30 3.90 3.04 -7.23
C LYS A 30 2.84 2.85 -6.15
N SER A 31 2.01 3.85 -5.90
CA SER A 31 0.88 3.75 -4.94
C SER A 31 -0.08 2.62 -5.36
N SER A 32 -0.45 2.59 -6.64
CA SER A 32 -1.37 1.60 -7.22
C SER A 32 -0.80 0.18 -7.15
N LYS A 33 0.52 0.02 -7.34
CA LYS A 33 1.20 -1.28 -7.19
C LYS A 33 1.13 -1.78 -5.75
N LEU A 34 1.33 -0.91 -4.76
CA LEU A 34 1.26 -1.28 -3.34
C LEU A 34 -0.17 -1.62 -2.90
N ILE A 35 -1.17 -0.88 -3.40
CA ILE A 35 -2.59 -1.18 -3.19
C ILE A 35 -2.92 -2.58 -3.76
N ASN A 36 -2.56 -2.85 -5.01
CA ASN A 36 -2.82 -4.14 -5.64
C ASN A 36 -2.09 -5.29 -4.93
N LEU A 37 -0.83 -5.08 -4.54
CA LEU A 37 -0.09 -6.06 -3.75
C LEU A 37 -0.80 -6.37 -2.44
N SER A 38 -1.36 -5.36 -1.77
CA SER A 38 -2.13 -5.55 -0.53
C SER A 38 -3.37 -6.42 -0.76
N LEU A 39 -4.07 -6.24 -1.89
CA LEU A 39 -5.20 -7.09 -2.28
C LEU A 39 -4.77 -8.54 -2.57
N GLU A 40 -3.68 -8.73 -3.33
CA GLU A 40 -3.14 -10.05 -3.66
C GLU A 40 -2.71 -10.84 -2.41
N LEU A 41 -2.22 -10.13 -1.39
CA LEU A 41 -1.83 -10.70 -0.10
C LEU A 41 -3.02 -10.94 0.86
N GLY A 42 -4.25 -10.57 0.46
CA GLY A 42 -5.45 -10.65 1.30
C GLY A 42 -5.39 -9.71 2.51
N LEU A 43 -4.73 -8.56 2.35
CA LEU A 43 -4.67 -7.44 3.29
C LEU A 43 -5.70 -6.37 2.86
N THR A 44 -6.95 -6.78 2.67
CA THR A 44 -8.00 -5.95 2.06
C THR A 44 -8.24 -4.63 2.79
N ASP A 45 -8.26 -4.66 4.13
CA ASP A 45 -8.46 -3.45 4.94
C ASP A 45 -7.33 -2.43 4.72
N LEU A 46 -6.08 -2.93 4.61
CA LEU A 46 -4.93 -2.10 4.29
C LEU A 46 -5.06 -1.52 2.88
N ALA A 47 -5.45 -2.32 1.88
CA ALA A 47 -5.65 -1.82 0.52
C ALA A 47 -6.66 -0.66 0.47
N GLN A 48 -7.80 -0.79 1.18
CA GLN A 48 -8.81 0.27 1.29
C GLN A 48 -8.29 1.52 1.98
N GLN A 49 -7.49 1.34 3.05
CA GLN A 49 -6.83 2.45 3.72
C GLN A 49 -5.89 3.18 2.75
N LEU A 50 -5.02 2.46 2.05
CA LEU A 50 -4.07 3.06 1.10
C LEU A 50 -4.77 3.75 -0.08
N GLU A 51 -5.89 3.19 -0.57
CA GLU A 51 -6.71 3.88 -1.58
C GLU A 51 -7.28 5.19 -1.06
N SER A 52 -7.77 5.21 0.18
CA SER A 52 -8.30 6.41 0.81
C SER A 52 -7.22 7.46 1.02
N ASP A 53 -6.05 7.04 1.53
CA ASP A 53 -4.91 7.91 1.77
C ASP A 53 -4.40 8.52 0.45
N ARG A 54 -4.33 7.72 -0.63
CA ARG A 54 -3.94 8.20 -1.97
C ARG A 54 -4.82 9.34 -2.46
N LEU A 55 -6.11 9.37 -2.12
CA LEU A 55 -7.03 10.43 -2.57
C LEU A 55 -6.85 11.75 -1.83
N ILE A 56 -6.13 11.75 -0.71
CA ILE A 56 -5.85 12.94 0.10
C ILE A 56 -4.61 13.67 -0.41
N TYR A 57 -3.71 12.97 -1.10
CA TYR A 57 -2.50 13.52 -1.74
C TYR A 57 -2.79 14.06 -3.14
#